data_AF-A0A232F7H3-F1
#
_entry.id   AF-A0A232F7H3-F1
#
_cell.length_a   1.000
_cell.length_b   1.000
_cell.length_c   1.000
_cell.angle_alpha   90.00
_cell.angle_beta   90.00
_cell.angle_gamma   90.00
#
_symmetry.space_group_name_H-M   'P 1'
#
loop_
_entity.id
_entity.type
_entity.pdbx_description
1 polymer ?
#
loop_
_entity_poly.entity_id
_entity_poly.type
_entity_poly.pdbx_seq_one_letter_code
_entity_poly.pdbx_strand_id
1 'polypeptide(L)' 'MASQSISLVALLCIAILSTVLVTFVEADCHWTGCHPHSASDWCDVLGPGYKIVDWQRCNGIFGKQEYCCN' A
#
# COMPACT_ATOMS: atom_id res chain seq x y z
N MET A 1 -28.90 -13.29 -29.99
CA MET A 1 -29.10 -12.55 -28.71
C MET A 1 -28.18 -13.05 -27.59
N ALA A 2 -28.00 -14.37 -27.37
CA ALA A 2 -27.11 -14.88 -26.33
C ALA A 2 -25.60 -14.52 -26.47
N SER A 3 -25.09 -14.37 -27.70
CA SER A 3 -23.67 -14.06 -27.95
C SER A 3 -23.25 -12.67 -27.44
N GLN A 4 -24.13 -11.67 -27.51
CA GLN A 4 -23.83 -10.32 -26.99
C GLN A 4 -23.79 -10.31 -25.46
N SER A 5 -24.64 -11.13 -24.84
CA SER A 5 -24.71 -11.30 -23.38
C SER A 5 -23.41 -11.90 -22.83
N ILE A 6 -22.86 -12.91 -23.52
CA ILE A 6 -21.63 -13.60 -23.10
C ILE A 6 -20.42 -12.67 -23.17
N SER A 7 -20.29 -11.88 -24.25
CA SER A 7 -19.18 -10.92 -24.39
C SER A 7 -19.21 -9.82 -23.32
N LEU A 8 -20.39 -9.33 -22.96
CA LEU A 8 -20.52 -8.32 -21.89
C LEU A 8 -20.09 -8.87 -20.53
N VAL A 9 -20.49 -10.09 -20.19
CA VAL A 9 -20.08 -10.74 -18.93
C VAL A 9 -18.58 -10.97 -18.89
N ALA A 10 -17.98 -11.41 -20.00
CA ALA A 10 -16.53 -11.61 -20.08
C ALA A 10 -15.75 -10.30 -19.88
N LEU A 11 -16.19 -9.21 -20.53
CA LEU A 11 -15.59 -7.89 -20.35
C LEU A 11 -15.72 -7.38 -18.92
N LEU A 12 -16.87 -7.61 -18.28
CA LEU A 12 -17.10 -7.23 -16.89
C LEU A 12 -16.15 -8.01 -15.95
N CYS A 13 -15.99 -9.31 -16.16
CA CYS A 13 -15.04 -10.12 -15.40
C CYS A 13 -13.60 -9.66 -15.58
N ILE A 14 -13.19 -9.35 -16.82
CA ILE A 14 -11.84 -8.82 -17.09
C ILE A 14 -11.64 -7.47 -16.41
N ALA A 15 -12.64 -6.57 -16.45
CA ALA A 15 -12.59 -5.29 -15.76
C ALA A 15 -12.46 -5.46 -14.24
N ILE A 16 -13.27 -6.33 -13.63
CA ILE A 16 -13.21 -6.63 -12.19
C ILE A 16 -11.83 -7.19 -11.82
N LEU A 17 -11.33 -8.19 -12.56
CA LEU A 17 -10.01 -8.77 -12.32
C LEU A 17 -8.90 -7.72 -12.45
N SER A 18 -8.98 -6.86 -13.46
CA SER A 18 -8.02 -5.78 -13.67
C SER A 18 -8.05 -4.77 -12.54
N THR A 19 -9.23 -4.36 -12.06
CA THR A 19 -9.36 -3.43 -10.94
C THR A 19 -8.83 -4.03 -9.65
N VAL A 20 -9.11 -5.31 -9.39
CA VAL A 20 -8.64 -6.02 -8.19
C VAL A 20 -7.11 -6.12 -8.21
N LEU A 21 -6.51 -6.47 -9.35
CA LEU A 21 -5.05 -6.48 -9.52
C LEU A 21 -4.42 -5.10 -9.30
N VAL A 22 -5.02 -4.03 -9.81
CA VAL A 22 -4.51 -2.65 -9.60
C VAL A 22 -4.58 -2.26 -8.11
N THR A 23 -5.65 -2.60 -7.41
CA THR A 23 -5.78 -2.30 -5.97
C THR A 23 -4.81 -3.09 -5.09
N PHE A 24 -4.31 -4.24 -5.53
CA PHE A 24 -3.25 -4.97 -4.84
C PHE A 24 -1.84 -4.41 -5.13
N VAL A 25 -1.68 -3.63 -6.21
CA VAL A 25 -0.41 -3.01 -6.61
C VAL A 25 -0.26 -1.61 -6.02
N GLU A 26 -1.34 -0.96 -5.61
CA GLU A 26 -1.26 0.09 -4.59
C GLU A 26 -0.82 -0.57 -3.28
N ALA A 27 0.50 -0.66 -3.14
CA ALA A 27 1.24 -1.21 -2.02
C ALA A 27 0.55 -0.93 -0.69
N ASP A 28 0.55 -1.93 0.17
CA ASP A 28 0.04 -1.84 1.54
C ASP A 28 0.90 -0.80 2.29
N CYS A 29 0.52 0.47 2.19
CA CYS A 29 1.34 1.59 2.61
C CYS A 29 0.77 2.20 3.90
N HIS A 30 1.59 2.27 4.94
CA HIS A 30 1.18 2.75 6.25
C HIS A 30 2.21 3.69 6.86
N TRP A 31 1.73 4.63 7.65
CA TRP A 31 2.58 5.39 8.56
C TRP A 31 2.85 4.57 9.82
N THR A 32 4.10 4.48 10.23
CA THR A 32 4.44 4.01 11.57
C THR A 32 3.92 4.97 12.63
N GLY A 33 3.71 4.48 13.84
CA GLY A 33 3.43 5.35 14.99
C GLY A 33 4.62 6.26 15.28
N CYS A 34 4.36 7.45 15.84
CA CYS A 34 5.45 8.36 16.21
C CYS A 34 6.40 7.70 17.22
N HIS A 35 7.66 7.55 16.85
CA HIS A 35 8.70 6.88 17.62
C HIS A 35 9.94 7.77 17.80
N PRO A 36 10.88 7.43 18.69
CA PRO A 36 12.10 8.22 18.87
C PRO A 36 12.87 8.38 17.55
N HIS A 37 13.42 9.57 17.35
CA HIS A 37 14.26 9.87 16.19
C HIS A 37 15.48 8.94 16.19
N SER A 38 15.52 8.03 15.22
CA SER A 38 16.55 6.99 15.12
C SER A 38 16.97 6.78 13.67
N ALA A 39 18.18 6.24 13.49
CA ALA A 39 18.72 5.88 12.17
C ALA A 39 18.23 4.51 11.68
N SER A 40 17.51 3.75 12.51
CA SER A 40 16.93 2.46 12.15
C SER A 40 15.69 2.64 11.27
N ASP A 41 15.42 1.65 10.42
CA ASP A 41 14.19 1.50 9.65
C ASP A 41 13.13 0.87 10.55
N TRP A 42 12.10 1.62 10.90
CA TRP A 42 10.96 1.14 11.68
C TRP A 42 9.88 0.52 10.80
N CYS A 43 10.01 0.49 9.48
CA CYS A 43 9.11 -0.27 8.62
C CYS A 43 9.17 -1.78 8.89
N ASP A 44 10.29 -2.28 9.43
CA ASP A 44 10.44 -3.68 9.85
C ASP A 44 9.40 -4.11 10.91
N VAL A 45 8.80 -3.18 11.66
CA VAL A 45 7.76 -3.50 12.66
C VAL A 45 6.43 -3.87 12.02
N LEU A 46 6.20 -3.51 10.75
CA LEU A 46 5.00 -3.83 9.99
C LEU A 46 5.07 -5.24 9.39
N GLY A 47 6.25 -5.85 9.36
CA GLY A 47 6.50 -7.19 8.86
C GLY A 47 7.50 -7.22 7.70
N PRO A 48 7.85 -8.42 7.21
CA PRO A 48 8.81 -8.58 6.14
C PRO A 48 8.28 -8.00 4.82
N GLY A 49 9.13 -7.25 4.13
CA GLY A 49 8.87 -6.70 2.79
C GLY A 49 8.57 -5.19 2.78
N TYR A 50 8.12 -4.64 3.90
CA TYR A 50 7.93 -3.20 4.06
C TYR A 50 9.26 -2.43 3.94
N LYS A 51 9.24 -1.32 3.20
CA LYS A 51 10.37 -0.43 2.98
C LYS A 51 9.98 1.02 3.21
N ILE A 52 10.92 1.79 3.74
CA ILE A 52 10.76 3.23 3.90
C ILE A 52 10.67 3.90 2.52
N VAL A 53 9.64 4.70 2.33
CA VAL A 53 9.45 5.53 1.12
C VAL A 53 9.57 7.00 1.47
N ASP A 54 9.09 7.38 2.65
CA ASP A 54 9.19 8.74 3.17
C ASP A 54 9.30 8.74 4.70
N TRP A 55 9.67 9.86 5.30
CA TRP A 55 9.61 10.05 6.74
C TRP A 55 9.36 11.52 7.10
N GLN A 56 8.74 11.74 8.25
CA GLN A 56 8.54 13.08 8.77
C GLN A 56 8.77 13.16 10.28
N ARG A 57 8.98 14.38 10.75
CA ARG A 57 9.02 14.66 12.19
C ARG A 57 7.62 14.59 12.77
N CYS A 58 7.52 14.04 13.97
CA CYS A 58 6.34 14.06 14.81
C CYS A 58 6.77 14.45 16.22
N ASN A 59 5.88 15.05 17.02
CA ASN A 59 6.19 15.48 18.40
C ASN A 59 7.49 16.33 18.53
N GLY A 60 7.66 17.31 17.65
CA GLY A 60 8.81 18.21 17.66
C GLY A 60 10.05 17.62 16.99
N ILE A 61 11.24 17.87 17.57
CA ILE A 61 12.52 17.47 16.95
C ILE A 61 12.96 16.04 17.32
N PHE A 62 12.31 15.44 18.31
CA PHE A 62 12.72 14.15 18.89
C PHE A 62 11.92 12.95 18.38
N GLY A 63 10.79 13.19 17.70
CA GLY A 63 9.99 12.12 17.11
C GLY A 63 10.16 12.02 15.60
N LYS A 64 10.04 10.80 15.09
CA LYS A 64 10.03 10.44 13.69
C LYS A 64 8.85 9.48 13.46
N GLN A 65 8.22 9.58 12.31
CA GLN A 65 7.31 8.57 11.78
C GLN A 65 7.68 8.33 10.31
N GLU A 66 7.44 7.13 9.85
CA GLU A 66 7.96 6.61 8.59
C GLU A 66 6.79 6.12 7.75
N TYR A 67 6.80 6.48 6.47
CA TYR A 67 5.83 6.00 5.52
C TYR A 67 6.41 4.78 4.82
N CYS A 68 5.80 3.64 5.08
CA CYS A 68 6.31 2.32 4.72
C CYS A 68 5.39 1.68 3.70
N CYS A 69 5.94 1.08 2.66
CA CYS A 69 5.19 0.35 1.64
C CYS A 69 5.80 -1.03 1.42
N ASN A 70 4.95 -2.04 1.21
CA ASN A 70 5.33 -3.43 0.90
C ASN A 70 5.20 -3.74 -0.60
#